data_AF-A0A562QHU9-F1
#
_entry.id   AF-A0A562QHU9-F1
#
_cell.length_a   1.000
_cell.length_b   1.000
_cell.length_c   1.000
_cell.angle_alpha   90.00
_cell.angle_beta   90.00
_cell.angle_gamma   90.00
#
_symmetry.space_group_name_H-M   'P 1'
#
loop_
_entity.id
_entity.type
_entity.pdbx_description
1 polymer ?
#
loop_
_entity_poly.entity_id
_entity_poly.type
_entity_poly.pdbx_seq_one_letter_code
_entity_poly.pdbx_strand_id
1 'polypeptide(L)' 'MSIQLERIEDKVEFFEASDMRTLEQKISEQIENNKVLLLHVYSVQHSIYIHPKTEQPVYTANVHFKAK' A
#
# COMPACT_ATOMS: atom_id res chain seq x y z
N MET A 1 28.55 5.16 21.41
CA MET A 1 27.76 4.46 20.37
C MET A 1 26.62 5.39 20.01
N SER A 2 26.68 6.04 18.85
CA SER A 2 25.64 6.94 18.35
C SER A 2 24.66 6.13 17.50
N ILE A 3 23.39 6.08 17.91
CA ILE A 3 22.32 5.52 17.08
C ILE A 3 22.01 6.58 16.02
N GLN A 4 22.40 6.33 14.76
CA GLN A 4 21.91 7.09 13.62
C GLN A 4 20.59 6.46 13.17
N LEU A 5 19.51 7.22 13.33
CA LEU A 5 18.21 6.87 12.76
C LEU A 5 18.18 7.40 11.33
N GLU A 6 18.24 6.50 10.35
CA GLU A 6 17.97 6.83 8.96
C GLU A 6 16.45 6.85 8.75
N ARG A 7 15.95 7.95 8.18
CA ARG A 7 14.52 8.11 7.86
C ARG A 7 14.21 7.29 6.60
N ILE A 8 13.05 6.65 6.59
CA ILE A 8 12.51 6.04 5.36
C ILE A 8 12.05 7.18 4.44
N GLU A 9 12.63 7.27 3.25
CA GLU A 9 12.29 8.29 2.26
C GLU A 9 11.18 7.82 1.30
N ASP A 10 11.27 6.57 0.85
CA ASP A 10 10.33 5.96 -0.09
C ASP A 10 9.93 4.57 0.38
N LYS A 11 8.65 4.24 0.23
CA LYS A 11 8.10 2.92 0.53
C LYS A 11 7.00 2.59 -0.48
N VAL A 12 7.09 1.44 -1.13
CA VAL A 12 6.03 0.93 -2.01
C VAL A 12 5.40 -0.28 -1.35
N GLU A 13 4.09 -0.26 -1.20
CA GLU A 13 3.30 -1.39 -0.69
C GLU A 13 2.34 -1.90 -1.76
N PHE A 14 2.19 -3.21 -1.84
CA PHE A 14 1.28 -3.89 -2.75
C PHE A 14 0.13 -4.50 -1.95
N PHE A 15 -1.08 -4.30 -2.46
CA PHE A 15 -2.32 -4.77 -1.85
C PHE A 15 -3.10 -5.61 -2.85
N GLU A 16 -3.78 -6.62 -2.34
CA GLU A 16 -4.78 -7.38 -3.09
C GLU A 16 -6.00 -7.73 -2.23
N ALA A 17 -7.15 -7.85 -2.88
CA ALA A 17 -8.39 -8.30 -2.27
C ALA A 17 -9.35 -8.90 -3.33
N SER A 18 -10.33 -9.66 -2.84
CA SER A 18 -11.44 -10.19 -3.65
C SER A 18 -12.42 -9.13 -4.14
N ASP A 19 -12.44 -7.97 -3.50
CA ASP A 19 -13.33 -6.85 -3.83
C ASP A 19 -12.69 -5.50 -3.50
N MET A 20 -13.19 -4.46 -4.14
CA MET A 20 -12.65 -3.11 -4.00
C MET A 20 -12.78 -2.55 -2.58
N ARG A 21 -13.87 -2.86 -1.87
CA ARG A 21 -14.09 -2.33 -0.51
C ARG A 21 -13.03 -2.85 0.45
N THR A 22 -12.75 -4.15 0.41
CA THR A 22 -11.68 -4.74 1.23
C THR A 22 -10.31 -4.20 0.83
N LEU A 23 -10.06 -3.97 -0.46
CA LEU A 23 -8.81 -3.34 -0.91
C LEU A 23 -8.62 -1.95 -0.29
N GLU A 24 -9.64 -1.10 -0.38
CA GLU A 24 -9.62 0.27 0.17
C GLU A 24 -9.45 0.29 1.69
N GLN A 25 -10.08 -0.65 2.41
CA GLN A 25 -9.91 -0.79 3.86
C GLN A 25 -8.47 -1.10 4.24
N LYS A 26 -7.83 -2.07 3.56
CA LYS A 26 -6.42 -2.43 3.78
C LYS A 26 -5.48 -1.25 3.50
N ILE A 27 -5.71 -0.53 2.40
CA ILE A 27 -4.92 0.66 2.06
C ILE A 27 -5.09 1.74 3.13
N SER A 28 -6.31 2.00 3.60
CA SER A 28 -6.61 3.02 4.60
C SER A 28 -5.95 2.72 5.95
N GLU A 29 -5.96 1.45 6.37
CA GLU A 29 -5.25 1.00 7.57
C GLU A 29 -3.75 1.27 7.44
N GLN A 30 -3.15 0.94 6.29
CA GLN A 30 -1.74 1.21 6.08
C GLN A 30 -1.40 2.68 5.93
N ILE A 31 -2.29 3.51 5.44
CA ILE A 31 -2.11 4.97 5.48
C ILE A 31 -1.95 5.44 6.93
N GLU A 32 -2.76 4.94 7.86
CA GLU A 32 -2.65 5.31 9.28
C GLU A 32 -1.32 4.83 9.88
N ASN A 33 -0.94 3.58 9.64
CA ASN A 33 0.33 3.04 10.13
C ASN A 33 1.55 3.82 9.61
N ASN A 34 1.52 4.22 8.34
CA ASN A 34 2.62 4.97 7.72
C ASN A 34 2.73 6.43 8.19
N LYS A 35 1.70 7.00 8.83
CA LYS A 35 1.81 8.33 9.46
C LYS A 35 2.84 8.34 10.60
N VAL A 36 2.95 7.24 11.36
CA VAL A 36 3.95 7.08 12.43
C VAL A 36 5.38 7.14 11.88
N LEU A 37 5.56 6.76 10.61
CA LEU A 37 6.82 6.82 9.88
C LEU A 37 7.07 8.17 9.19
N LEU A 38 6.20 9.17 9.41
CA LEU A 38 6.23 10.48 8.73
C LEU A 38 6.17 10.36 7.20
N LEU A 39 5.51 9.31 6.70
CA LEU A 39 5.25 9.12 5.28
C LEU A 39 3.84 9.63 4.92
N HIS A 40 3.65 10.02 3.66
CA HIS A 40 2.37 10.37 3.08
C HIS A 40 2.16 9.63 1.75
N VAL A 41 0.92 9.49 1.29
CA VAL A 41 0.62 8.89 -0.01
C VAL A 41 1.13 9.81 -1.11
N TYR A 42 2.07 9.33 -1.91
CA TYR A 42 2.57 10.00 -3.10
C TYR A 42 1.75 9.61 -4.34
N SER A 43 1.50 8.32 -4.53
CA SER A 43 0.66 7.84 -5.64
C SER A 43 -0.02 6.51 -5.32
N VAL A 44 -1.18 6.28 -5.94
CA VAL A 44 -1.90 5.01 -5.90
C VAL A 44 -2.23 4.60 -7.33
N GLN A 45 -1.89 3.36 -7.69
CA GLN A 45 -2.28 2.79 -8.97
C GLN A 45 -3.03 1.48 -8.74
N HIS A 46 -4.20 1.36 -9.37
CA HIS A 46 -5.08 0.20 -9.27
C HIS A 46 -4.94 -0.67 -10.50
N SER A 47 -5.12 -1.98 -10.32
CA SER A 47 -5.18 -2.96 -11.39
C SER A 47 -6.10 -4.11 -11.01
N ILE A 48 -6.71 -4.72 -12.01
CA ILE A 48 -7.57 -5.90 -11.82
C ILE A 48 -7.05 -6.98 -12.75
N TYR A 49 -6.90 -8.19 -12.23
CA TYR A 49 -6.61 -9.38 -13.04
C TYR A 49 -7.62 -10.48 -12.73
N ILE A 50 -7.81 -11.41 -13.68
CA ILE A 50 -8.65 -12.59 -13.47
C ILE A 50 -7.77 -13.71 -12.93
N HIS A 51 -8.11 -14.24 -11.76
CA HIS A 51 -7.31 -15.28 -11.13
C HIS A 51 -7.41 -16.59 -11.94
N PRO A 52 -6.27 -17.18 -12.37
CA PRO A 52 -6.26 -18.24 -13.38
C PRO A 52 -6.89 -19.56 -12.91
N LYS A 53 -7.05 -19.76 -11.59
CA LYS A 53 -7.65 -20.99 -11.04
C LYS A 53 -9.11 -20.84 -10.62
N THR A 54 -9.53 -19.63 -10.29
CA THR A 54 -10.88 -19.39 -9.72
C THR A 54 -11.77 -18.60 -10.66
N GLU A 55 -11.18 -18.03 -11.72
CA GLU A 55 -11.84 -17.17 -12.71
C GLU A 55 -12.51 -15.92 -12.10
N GLN A 56 -12.21 -15.63 -10.83
CA GLN A 56 -12.72 -14.45 -10.13
C GLN A 56 -11.80 -13.26 -10.35
N PRO A 57 -12.35 -12.03 -10.40
CA PRO A 57 -11.54 -10.82 -10.42
C PRO A 57 -10.78 -10.68 -9.09
N VAL A 58 -9.53 -10.27 -9.18
CA VAL A 58 -8.69 -9.88 -8.04
C VAL A 58 -8.33 -8.43 -8.21
N TYR A 59 -8.66 -7.64 -7.20
CA TYR A 59 -8.41 -6.21 -7.15
C TYR A 59 -7.07 -5.98 -6.49
N THR A 60 -6.21 -5.21 -7.13
CA THR A 60 -4.86 -4.93 -6.67
C THR A 60 -4.56 -3.44 -6.69
N ALA A 61 -3.65 -3.01 -5.82
CA ALA A 61 -3.10 -1.67 -5.88
C ALA A 61 -1.63 -1.64 -5.44
N ASN A 62 -0.84 -0.78 -6.06
CA ASN A 62 0.45 -0.36 -5.57
C ASN A 62 0.34 1.07 -5.01
N VAL A 63 0.72 1.23 -3.75
CA VAL A 63 0.72 2.51 -3.04
C VAL A 63 2.16 2.93 -2.80
N HIS A 64 2.54 4.07 -3.36
CA HIS A 64 3.83 4.70 -3.10
C HIS A 64 3.64 5.71 -1.97
N PHE A 65 4.29 5.45 -0.85
CA PHE A 65 4.43 6.35 0.28
C PHE A 65 5.79 7.06 0.22
N LYS A 66 5.79 8.35 0.55
CA LYS A 66 6.99 9.18 0.53
C LYS A 66 7.12 10.00 1.81
N ALA A 67 8.35 10.26 2.25
CA ALA A 67 8.64 11.19 3.33
C ALA A 67 7.96 12.54 3.08
N LYS A 68 7.22 13.04 4.07
CA LYS A 68 6.78 14.44 4.12
C LYS A 68 7.96 15.40 4.18
#